data_AF-A0A1D2MDZ3-F1
#
_entry.id   AF-A0A1D2MDZ3-F1
#
_cell.length_a   1.000
_cell.length_b   1.000
_cell.length_c   1.000
_cell.angle_alpha   90.00
_cell.angle_beta   90.00
_cell.angle_gamma   90.00
#
_symmetry.space_group_name_H-M   'P 1'
#
loop_
_entity.id
_entity.type
_entity.pdbx_description
1 polymer ?
#
loop_
_entity_poly.entity_id
_entity_poly.type
_entity_poly.pdbx_seq_one_letter_code
_entity_poly.pdbx_strand_id
1 'polypeptide(L)'
;MASYALVFLLASVSSVLGTTPTPTPTNSNEHTHHVHVNNDNEHHKHLYNQHHQHQHHSTNSRVLELSDRFLDLVNQAAPSVGNGVAPEEPKFQPWLVMFYAPWCGHCKRLEPVFNHVAQALHNTPIRVGRVDCTRFPSVGSEFKIPGYPTIML
;
A
#
# COMPACT_ATOMS: atom_id res chain seq x y z
N MET A 1 -46.59 -17.78 31.25
CA MET A 1 -45.78 -18.71 30.46
C MET A 1 -46.28 -18.63 29.02
N ALA A 2 -45.40 -18.22 28.09
CA ALA A 2 -45.44 -18.34 26.61
C ALA A 2 -46.70 -17.79 25.87
N SER A 3 -46.63 -17.18 24.69
CA SER A 3 -45.57 -17.12 23.68
C SER A 3 -45.83 -15.94 22.73
N TYR A 4 -44.75 -15.31 22.26
CA TYR A 4 -44.71 -14.25 21.25
C TYR A 4 -44.79 -14.80 19.82
N ALA A 5 -44.98 -13.86 18.88
CA ALA A 5 -44.76 -13.94 17.41
C ALA A 5 -46.00 -14.37 16.60
N LEU A 6 -46.33 -13.77 15.45
CA LEU A 6 -45.58 -12.93 14.53
C LEU A 6 -46.62 -12.20 13.63
N VAL A 7 -46.69 -10.88 13.70
CA VAL A 7 -47.32 -10.04 12.67
C VAL A 7 -46.19 -9.65 11.72
N PHE A 8 -46.34 -9.84 10.41
CA PHE A 8 -45.95 -8.85 9.38
C PHE A 8 -46.38 -9.35 8.00
N LEU A 9 -47.29 -8.57 7.43
CA LEU A 9 -47.95 -8.71 6.14
C LEU A 9 -47.27 -7.77 5.12
N LEU A 10 -47.12 -8.28 3.89
CA LEU A 10 -47.28 -7.60 2.59
C LEU A 10 -46.14 -6.82 1.93
N ALA A 11 -46.04 -7.15 0.62
CA ALA A 11 -45.87 -6.28 -0.54
C ALA A 11 -44.47 -5.69 -0.80
N SER A 12 -44.06 -5.41 -2.02
CA SER A 12 -44.41 -5.83 -3.38
C SER A 12 -43.27 -5.25 -4.22
N VAL A 13 -42.66 -6.06 -5.08
CA VAL A 13 -41.62 -5.63 -6.02
C VAL A 13 -42.25 -4.77 -7.12
N SER A 14 -41.70 -3.58 -7.34
CA SER A 14 -41.99 -2.75 -8.53
C SER A 14 -40.68 -2.32 -9.18
N SER A 15 -40.49 -2.84 -10.39
CA SER A 15 -39.47 -2.48 -11.38
C SER A 15 -39.64 -1.04 -11.84
N VAL A 16 -38.54 -0.31 -12.04
CA VAL A 16 -38.51 0.85 -12.96
C VAL A 16 -37.23 0.81 -13.80
N LEU A 17 -37.45 1.00 -15.10
CA LEU A 17 -36.59 0.81 -16.25
C LEU A 17 -35.38 1.77 -16.28
N GLY A 18 -34.21 1.24 -16.66
CA GLY A 18 -33.06 2.03 -17.11
C GLY A 18 -33.07 2.14 -18.64
N THR A 19 -33.34 3.34 -19.16
CA THR A 19 -33.20 3.68 -20.58
C THR A 19 -31.81 4.26 -20.85
N THR A 20 -31.07 3.63 -21.78
CA THR A 20 -29.83 4.15 -22.36
C THR A 20 -30.09 5.38 -23.24
N PRO A 21 -29.13 6.31 -23.35
CA PRO A 21 -28.88 6.90 -24.65
C PRO A 21 -27.41 6.85 -25.09
N THR A 22 -27.30 6.56 -26.38
CA THR A 22 -26.17 6.50 -27.30
C THR A 22 -25.44 7.86 -27.44
N PRO A 23 -24.12 7.89 -27.70
CA PRO A 23 -23.41 9.12 -28.02
C PRO A 23 -23.42 9.41 -29.53
N THR A 24 -23.63 10.68 -29.91
CA THR A 24 -23.37 11.16 -31.28
C THR A 24 -22.52 12.45 -31.23
N PRO A 25 -21.60 12.65 -32.20
CA PRO A 25 -20.53 13.66 -32.16
C PRO A 25 -20.92 14.94 -32.92
N THR A 26 -20.16 16.04 -32.75
CA THR A 26 -19.84 17.16 -33.70
C THR A 26 -19.10 18.24 -32.87
N ASN A 27 -17.78 18.47 -33.02
CA ASN A 27 -17.11 19.47 -33.91
C ASN A 27 -17.67 20.90 -33.74
N SER A 28 -17.00 22.04 -33.61
CA SER A 28 -15.64 22.61 -33.73
C SER A 28 -15.65 23.77 -32.70
N ASN A 29 -14.54 24.30 -32.20
CA ASN A 29 -13.90 25.51 -32.74
C ASN A 29 -12.58 25.71 -31.98
N GLU A 30 -11.46 25.48 -32.67
CA GLU A 30 -10.11 25.80 -32.26
C GLU A 30 -9.86 27.32 -32.19
N HIS A 31 -9.18 27.76 -31.14
CA HIS A 31 -8.18 28.82 -31.24
C HIS A 31 -6.87 28.24 -30.68
N THR A 32 -6.12 27.60 -31.57
CA THR A 32 -4.93 26.81 -31.25
C THR A 32 -3.70 27.71 -31.16
N HIS A 33 -3.28 28.02 -29.93
CA HIS A 33 -1.88 28.27 -29.66
C HIS A 33 -1.17 26.92 -29.74
N HIS A 34 -0.51 26.63 -30.87
CA HIS A 34 0.32 25.44 -31.01
C HIS A 34 1.53 25.54 -30.08
N VAL A 35 1.40 25.02 -28.86
CA VAL A 35 2.55 24.56 -28.10
C VAL A 35 2.87 23.16 -28.63
N HIS A 36 3.95 23.04 -29.38
CA HIS A 36 4.55 21.74 -29.68
C HIS A 36 4.95 21.09 -28.36
N VAL A 37 4.13 20.18 -27.85
CA VAL A 37 4.52 19.28 -26.78
C VAL A 37 5.33 18.18 -27.46
N ASN A 38 6.66 18.28 -27.37
CA ASN A 38 7.55 17.25 -27.90
C ASN A 38 7.28 15.91 -27.19
N ASN A 39 7.08 14.88 -28.02
CA ASN A 39 6.71 13.52 -27.65
C ASN A 39 7.91 12.69 -27.15
N ASP A 40 8.75 13.28 -26.29
CA ASP A 40 10.00 12.64 -25.83
C ASP A 40 9.81 11.85 -24.52
N ASN A 41 8.56 11.74 -24.04
CA ASN A 41 8.23 11.21 -22.72
C ASN A 41 7.57 9.82 -22.73
N GLU A 42 7.88 8.96 -23.71
CA GLU A 42 7.45 7.56 -23.66
C GLU A 42 8.61 6.63 -23.30
N HIS A 43 9.84 6.95 -23.72
CA HIS A 43 11.03 6.17 -23.38
C HIS A 43 11.44 6.28 -21.90
N HIS A 44 11.26 7.46 -21.29
CA HIS A 44 11.57 7.66 -19.88
C HIS A 44 10.55 6.99 -18.94
N LYS A 45 9.27 6.94 -19.35
CA LYS A 45 8.22 6.23 -18.61
C LYS A 45 8.45 4.72 -18.58
N HIS A 46 8.96 4.15 -19.67
CA HIS A 46 9.25 2.72 -19.75
C HIS A 46 10.38 2.32 -18.79
N LEU A 47 11.45 3.13 -18.70
CA LEU A 47 12.56 2.88 -17.77
C LEU A 47 12.16 3.08 -16.29
N TYR A 48 11.32 4.09 -16.00
CA TYR A 48 10.79 4.31 -14.65
C TYR A 48 9.86 3.17 -14.19
N ASN A 49 8.98 2.70 -15.08
CA ASN A 49 8.07 1.59 -14.78
C ASN A 49 8.80 0.24 -14.69
N GLN A 50 9.84 0.02 -15.50
CA GLN A 50 10.60 -1.24 -15.49
C GLN A 50 11.46 -1.38 -14.21
N HIS A 51 12.01 -0.28 -13.67
CA HIS A 51 12.80 -0.33 -12.43
C HIS A 51 11.98 -0.69 -11.19
N HIS A 52 10.66 -0.49 -11.20
CA HIS A 52 9.79 -0.82 -10.06
C HIS A 52 9.24 -2.25 -10.08
N GLN A 53 9.30 -2.97 -11.21
CA GLN A 53 8.64 -4.28 -11.36
C GLN A 53 9.49 -5.50 -10.96
N HIS A 54 10.79 -5.34 -10.63
CA HIS A 54 11.71 -6.47 -10.46
C HIS A 54 11.92 -6.99 -9.02
N GLN A 55 11.08 -6.64 -8.03
CA GLN A 55 11.23 -7.20 -6.67
C GLN A 55 10.07 -8.08 -6.20
N HIS A 56 9.33 -8.68 -7.12
CA HIS A 56 8.46 -9.81 -6.80
C HIS A 56 9.23 -11.14 -6.85
N HIS A 57 10.02 -11.44 -5.82
CA HIS A 57 10.32 -12.85 -5.54
C HIS A 57 9.16 -13.42 -4.70
N SER A 58 8.24 -14.09 -5.40
CA SER A 58 7.20 -14.91 -4.81
C SER A 58 7.86 -16.08 -4.07
N THR A 59 8.06 -15.89 -2.78
CA THR A 59 8.03 -16.96 -1.79
C THR A 59 6.87 -16.63 -0.87
N ASN A 60 6.25 -17.62 -0.24
CA ASN A 60 5.11 -17.42 0.67
C ASN A 60 5.44 -16.60 1.96
N SER A 61 6.46 -15.73 1.91
CA SER A 61 6.80 -14.83 3.00
C SER A 61 5.83 -13.65 3.02
N ARG A 62 5.25 -13.42 4.20
CA ARG A 62 4.44 -12.22 4.50
C ARG A 62 5.30 -11.00 4.86
N VAL A 63 6.62 -11.13 4.82
CA VAL A 63 7.55 -10.03 5.08
C VAL A 63 7.56 -9.09 3.88
N LEU A 64 7.22 -7.83 4.10
CA LEU A 64 7.24 -6.81 3.05
C LEU A 64 8.65 -6.26 2.85
N GLU A 65 9.12 -6.21 1.60
CA GLU A 65 10.31 -5.44 1.26
C GLU A 65 9.97 -3.95 1.26
N LEU A 66 10.62 -3.19 2.11
CA LEU A 66 10.36 -1.77 2.30
C LEU A 66 11.42 -0.94 1.56
N SER A 67 10.95 0.16 0.96
CA SER A 67 11.80 1.17 0.32
C SER A 67 12.07 2.36 1.26
N ASP A 68 12.82 3.34 0.80
CA ASP A 68 12.99 4.65 1.44
C ASP A 68 11.66 5.38 1.74
N ARG A 69 10.61 5.13 0.95
CA ARG A 69 9.24 5.62 1.25
C ARG A 69 8.66 5.10 2.57
N PHE A 70 9.30 4.12 3.21
CA PHE A 70 8.95 3.71 4.57
C PHE A 70 9.03 4.88 5.56
N LEU A 71 9.95 5.83 5.36
CA LEU A 71 10.05 7.02 6.22
C LEU A 71 8.75 7.84 6.20
N ASP A 72 8.16 7.99 5.02
CA ASP A 72 6.88 8.68 4.86
C ASP A 72 5.77 7.94 5.61
N LEU A 73 5.74 6.61 5.57
CA LEU A 73 4.73 5.81 6.27
C LEU A 73 4.83 5.94 7.80
N VAL A 74 6.04 5.98 8.34
CA VAL A 74 6.26 6.14 9.79
C VAL A 74 5.92 7.56 10.22
N ASN A 75 6.23 8.56 9.40
CA ASN A 75 5.95 9.96 9.69
C ASN A 75 4.47 10.34 9.47
N GLN A 76 3.77 9.68 8.55
CA GLN A 76 2.35 9.88 8.23
C GLN A 76 1.40 9.00 9.05
N ALA A 77 1.90 8.23 10.02
CA ALA A 77 1.05 7.55 10.99
C ALA A 77 0.28 8.54 11.90
N ALA A 78 0.56 9.85 11.80
CA ALA A 78 -0.30 10.91 12.31
C ALA A 78 -1.49 11.13 11.34
N PRO A 79 -2.74 11.13 11.81
CA PRO A 79 -3.91 10.87 10.98
C PRO A 79 -4.10 11.85 9.83
N SER A 80 -4.38 11.32 8.64
CA SER A 80 -4.91 12.09 7.52
C SER A 80 -6.29 12.67 7.90
N VAL A 81 -6.33 13.96 8.23
CA VAL A 81 -7.57 14.74 8.28
C VAL A 81 -8.06 14.91 6.84
N GLY A 82 -9.06 14.12 6.45
CA GLY A 82 -9.67 14.18 5.13
C GLY A 82 -11.19 14.35 5.19
N ASN A 83 -11.68 15.46 4.62
CA ASN A 83 -13.07 15.74 4.23
C ASN A 83 -14.20 15.28 5.18
N GLY A 84 -14.38 15.99 6.30
CA GLY A 84 -15.71 16.25 6.91
C GLY A 84 -16.58 15.06 7.36
N VAL A 85 -16.15 13.82 7.17
CA VAL A 85 -16.74 12.63 7.78
C VAL A 85 -16.15 12.53 9.18
N ALA A 86 -16.98 12.28 10.19
CA ALA A 86 -16.53 12.10 11.56
C ALA A 86 -15.31 11.15 11.58
N PRO A 87 -14.22 11.49 12.30
CA PRO A 87 -12.99 10.73 12.22
C PRO A 87 -13.29 9.27 12.57
N GLU A 88 -13.22 8.43 11.57
CA GLU A 88 -13.07 7.00 11.76
C GLU A 88 -11.80 6.80 12.60
N GLU A 89 -11.97 6.16 13.76
CA GLU A 89 -10.95 5.93 14.79
C GLU A 89 -9.55 5.79 14.18
N PRO A 90 -8.54 6.55 14.65
CA PRO A 90 -7.20 6.51 14.05
C PRO A 90 -6.65 5.08 14.14
N LYS A 91 -6.65 4.39 13.00
CA LYS A 91 -6.14 3.02 12.88
C LYS A 91 -4.61 3.07 12.86
N PHE A 92 -4.01 3.16 14.04
CA PHE A 92 -2.57 2.97 14.21
C PHE A 92 -2.21 1.52 13.89
N GLN A 93 -1.42 1.31 12.84
CA GLN A 93 -0.90 0.01 12.43
C GLN A 93 0.60 -0.07 12.77
N PRO A 94 0.99 -0.77 13.85
CA PRO A 94 2.40 -0.92 14.22
C PRO A 94 3.18 -1.75 13.20
N TRP A 95 4.50 -1.53 13.15
CA TRP A 95 5.39 -2.14 12.17
C TRP A 95 6.57 -2.83 12.84
N LEU A 96 6.68 -4.14 12.69
CA LEU A 96 7.90 -4.87 13.02
C LEU A 96 8.83 -4.88 11.82
N VAL A 97 9.95 -4.14 11.90
CA VAL A 97 10.89 -3.97 10.78
C VAL A 97 12.25 -4.56 11.11
N MET A 98 12.78 -5.36 10.18
CA MET A 98 14.17 -5.81 10.18
C MET A 98 15.02 -4.94 9.25
N PHE A 99 15.97 -4.22 9.81
CA PHE A 99 17.01 -3.50 9.08
C PHE A 99 18.17 -4.45 8.81
N TYR A 100 18.51 -4.65 7.54
CA TYR A 100 19.47 -5.69 7.12
C TYR A 100 20.42 -5.20 6.03
N ALA A 101 21.44 -6.03 5.77
CA ALA A 101 22.34 -5.91 4.63
C ALA A 101 22.45 -7.26 3.90
N PRO A 102 22.44 -7.30 2.55
CA PRO A 102 22.37 -8.54 1.78
C PRO A 102 23.64 -9.40 1.88
N TRP A 103 24.78 -8.81 2.24
CA TRP A 103 26.04 -9.52 2.47
C TRP A 103 26.19 -10.04 3.91
N CYS A 104 25.31 -9.66 4.83
CA CYS A 104 25.43 -10.05 6.23
C CYS A 104 24.97 -11.49 6.48
N GLY A 105 25.91 -12.36 6.91
CA GLY A 105 25.61 -13.76 7.24
C GLY A 105 24.61 -13.92 8.39
N HIS A 106 24.60 -13.01 9.38
CA HIS A 106 23.62 -13.03 10.46
C HIS A 106 22.20 -12.74 9.96
N CYS A 107 22.05 -11.79 9.03
CA CYS A 107 20.76 -11.49 8.41
C CYS A 107 20.19 -12.70 7.66
N LYS A 108 21.03 -13.36 6.84
CA LYS A 108 20.63 -14.55 6.09
C LYS A 108 20.17 -15.70 6.99
N ARG A 109 20.84 -15.89 8.13
CA ARG A 109 20.44 -16.92 9.11
C ARG A 109 19.13 -16.56 9.84
N LEU A 110 18.85 -15.28 10.03
CA LEU A 110 17.64 -14.81 10.71
C LEU A 110 16.41 -14.79 9.79
N GLU A 111 16.59 -14.57 8.49
CA GLU A 111 15.53 -14.49 7.48
C GLU A 111 14.45 -15.61 7.59
N PRO A 112 14.78 -16.91 7.70
CA PRO A 112 13.74 -17.94 7.85
C PRO A 112 12.92 -17.78 9.14
N VAL A 113 13.54 -17.37 10.25
CA VAL A 113 12.84 -17.13 11.52
C VAL A 113 11.96 -15.89 11.40
N PHE A 114 12.46 -14.83 10.76
CA PHE A 114 11.69 -13.60 10.56
C PHE A 114 10.45 -13.83 9.67
N ASN A 115 10.55 -14.74 8.69
CA ASN A 115 9.40 -15.19 7.91
C ASN A 115 8.34 -15.91 8.78
N HIS A 116 8.75 -16.76 9.73
CA HIS A 116 7.82 -17.38 10.68
C HIS A 116 7.16 -16.34 11.60
N VAL A 117 7.87 -15.28 12.01
CA VAL A 117 7.28 -14.18 12.77
C VAL A 117 6.18 -13.48 11.96
N ALA A 118 6.42 -13.19 10.68
CA ALA A 118 5.40 -12.62 9.80
C ALA A 118 4.17 -13.51 9.62
N GLN A 119 4.37 -14.83 9.62
CA GLN A 119 3.27 -15.81 9.61
C GLN A 119 2.51 -15.81 10.94
N ALA A 120 3.20 -15.80 12.08
CA ALA A 120 2.56 -15.77 13.40
C ALA A 120 1.70 -14.51 13.61
N LEU A 121 2.15 -13.37 13.06
CA LEU A 121 1.48 -12.08 13.20
C LEU A 121 0.37 -11.82 12.15
N HIS A 122 0.05 -12.78 11.27
CA HIS A 122 -0.83 -12.55 10.13
C HIS A 122 -2.25 -12.05 10.46
N ASN A 123 -2.79 -12.43 11.62
CA ASN A 123 -4.12 -12.02 12.11
C ASN A 123 -4.06 -10.89 13.14
N THR A 124 -2.91 -10.21 13.25
CA THR A 124 -2.72 -9.05 14.12
C THR A 124 -2.66 -7.77 13.28
N PRO A 125 -2.84 -6.58 13.89
CA PRO A 125 -2.63 -5.31 13.19
C PRO A 125 -1.15 -5.01 12.90
N ILE A 126 -0.21 -5.85 13.38
CA ILE A 126 1.23 -5.63 13.19
C ILE A 126 1.62 -6.04 11.77
N ARG A 127 2.19 -5.07 11.03
CA ARG A 127 2.79 -5.33 9.72
C ARG A 127 4.25 -5.72 9.90
N VAL A 128 4.72 -6.70 9.14
CA VAL A 128 6.11 -7.15 9.20
C VAL A 128 6.82 -6.80 7.90
N GLY A 129 7.97 -6.14 8.01
CA GLY A 129 8.75 -5.72 6.86
C GLY A 129 10.25 -5.79 7.09
N ARG A 130 11.02 -5.61 6.03
CA ARG A 130 12.48 -5.51 6.09
C ARG A 130 12.97 -4.42 5.14
N VAL A 131 14.04 -3.74 5.54
CA VAL A 131 14.71 -2.69 4.76
C VAL A 131 16.16 -3.06 4.54
N ASP A 132 16.59 -3.05 3.29
CA ASP A 132 18.00 -3.08 2.92
C ASP A 132 18.62 -1.69 3.14
N CYS A 133 19.30 -1.51 4.28
CA CYS A 133 19.97 -0.25 4.61
C CYS A 133 21.22 0.02 3.77
N THR A 134 21.68 -0.94 2.96
CA THR A 134 22.76 -0.72 2.00
C THR A 134 22.25 -0.07 0.73
N ARG A 135 20.98 -0.30 0.39
CA ARG A 135 20.27 0.40 -0.70
C ARG A 135 19.68 1.72 -0.24
N PHE A 136 19.18 1.78 1.01
CA PHE A 136 18.53 2.95 1.59
C PHE A 136 19.27 3.45 2.85
N PRO A 137 20.47 4.05 2.71
CA PRO A 137 21.30 4.47 3.85
C PRO A 137 20.66 5.59 4.68
N SER A 138 19.78 6.40 4.09
CA SER A 138 18.98 7.41 4.80
C SER A 138 18.09 6.78 5.86
N VAL A 139 17.46 5.64 5.55
CA VAL A 139 16.64 4.89 6.51
C VAL A 139 17.50 4.39 7.67
N GLY A 140 18.67 3.81 7.38
CA GLY A 140 19.61 3.36 8.42
C GLY A 140 20.06 4.50 9.34
N SER A 141 20.26 5.69 8.78
CA SER A 141 20.67 6.88 9.53
C SER A 141 19.54 7.45 10.39
N GLU A 142 18.33 7.53 9.85
CA GLU A 142 17.13 8.02 10.57
C GLU A 142 16.84 7.17 11.81
N PHE A 143 16.86 5.85 11.65
CA PHE A 143 16.64 4.90 12.76
C PHE A 143 17.91 4.62 13.59
N LYS A 144 19.02 5.30 13.31
CA LYS A 144 20.31 5.17 14.02
C LYS A 144 20.76 3.71 14.17
N ILE A 145 20.69 2.94 13.09
CA ILE A 145 20.96 1.50 13.08
C ILE A 145 22.45 1.24 13.36
N PRO A 146 22.82 0.61 14.49
CA PRO A 146 24.23 0.44 14.89
C PRO A 146 24.90 -0.76 14.20
N GLY A 147 24.12 -1.66 13.60
CA GLY A 147 24.61 -2.88 12.97
C GLY A 147 23.47 -3.76 12.45
N TYR A 148 23.83 -4.87 11.79
CA TYR A 148 22.87 -5.74 11.12
C TYR A 148 22.92 -7.18 11.64
N PRO A 149 21.77 -7.85 11.82
CA PRO A 149 20.41 -7.29 11.73
C PRO A 149 20.06 -6.43 12.96
N THR A 150 19.19 -5.44 12.77
CA THR A 150 18.49 -4.74 13.87
C THR A 150 16.98 -4.88 13.65
N ILE A 151 16.21 -5.17 14.70
CA ILE A 151 14.76 -5.29 14.64
C ILE A 151 14.12 -4.22 15.53
N MET A 152 13.11 -3.52 15.03
CA MET A 152 12.34 -2.51 15.76
C MET A 152 10.84 -2.72 15.55
N LEU A 153 10.01 -2.33 16.53
CA LEU A 153 8.55 -2.39 16.51
C LEU A 153 7.94 -0.99 16.60
#